data_AF-A0AAV4KIP2-F1
#
_entry.id   AF-A0AAV4KIP2-F1
#
_cell.length_a   1.000
_cell.length_b   1.000
_cell.length_c   1.000
_cell.angle_alpha   90.00
_cell.angle_beta   90.00
_cell.angle_gamma   90.00
#
_symmetry.space_group_name_H-M   'P 1'
#
loop_
_entity.id
_entity.type
_entity.pdbx_description
1 polymer ?
#
loop_
_entity_poly.entity_id
_entity_poly.type
_entity_poly.pdbx_seq_one_letter_code
_entity_poly.pdbx_strand_id
1 'polypeptide(L)'
;MTDDAYLFLVDTGLGPGWQGTPVSLVGELECLGTPAVRAWLDAHGTDVNSPALRVVPPEQTGMIPGEAERLPVPLDGEELERVRRAGATDPVAAVEEELLAYRDSEEGRDALLRKALAAGVPAHRIVELSGVDPASLPSAPRS
;
A
#
# COMPACT_ATOMS: atom_id res chain seq x y z
N MET A 1 16.73 -2.58 8.01
CA MET A 1 16.00 -3.72 7.45
C MET A 1 15.02 -3.12 6.47
N THR A 2 15.08 -3.50 5.20
CA THR A 2 14.02 -3.17 4.26
C THR A 2 12.82 -3.98 4.73
N ASP A 3 11.75 -3.29 5.11
CA ASP A 3 10.49 -3.96 5.39
C ASP A 3 10.00 -4.52 4.04
N ASP A 4 9.82 -5.84 3.96
CA ASP A 4 9.43 -6.53 2.72
C ASP A 4 7.94 -6.33 2.43
N ALA A 5 7.59 -6.17 1.16
CA ALA A 5 6.19 -6.26 0.73
C ALA A 5 5.77 -7.73 0.73
N TYR A 6 4.47 -7.99 0.67
CA TYR A 6 3.95 -9.36 0.67
C TYR A 6 3.00 -9.60 -0.48
N LEU A 7 3.21 -10.74 -1.16
CA LEU A 7 2.22 -11.34 -2.03
C LEU A 7 1.31 -12.27 -1.22
N PHE A 8 0.03 -12.31 -1.58
CA PHE A 8 -0.91 -13.29 -1.07
C PHE A 8 -2.00 -13.56 -2.10
N LEU A 9 -2.67 -14.70 -1.94
CA LEU A 9 -3.82 -15.06 -2.77
C LEU A 9 -5.11 -14.85 -1.98
N VAL A 10 -6.08 -14.21 -2.64
CA VAL A 10 -7.41 -14.05 -2.08
C VAL A 10 -8.28 -15.22 -2.49
N ASP A 11 -8.87 -15.90 -1.50
CA ASP A 11 -9.96 -16.83 -1.76
C ASP A 11 -11.21 -16.04 -2.16
N THR A 12 -11.82 -16.36 -3.30
CA THR A 12 -13.00 -15.68 -3.84
C THR A 12 -14.23 -15.80 -2.93
N GLY A 13 -14.18 -16.64 -1.89
CA GLY A 13 -15.17 -16.70 -0.81
C GLY A 13 -15.04 -15.64 0.29
N LEU A 14 -13.94 -14.87 0.33
CA LEU A 14 -13.76 -13.79 1.31
C LEU A 14 -14.60 -12.58 0.89
N GLY A 15 -15.61 -12.26 1.71
CA GLY A 15 -16.59 -11.20 1.47
C GLY A 15 -16.01 -9.79 1.23
N PRO A 16 -16.85 -8.78 0.96
CA PRO A 16 -16.47 -7.50 0.33
C PRO A 16 -15.64 -6.51 1.18
N GLY A 17 -14.86 -6.98 2.16
CA GLY A 17 -14.08 -6.14 3.08
C GLY A 17 -12.57 -6.25 2.96
N TRP A 18 -12.02 -7.07 2.06
CA TRP A 18 -10.58 -7.23 1.95
C TRP A 18 -9.95 -6.20 1.01
N GLN A 19 -8.77 -5.71 1.39
CA GLN A 19 -8.08 -4.61 0.76
C GLN A 19 -6.65 -5.05 0.47
N GLY A 20 -6.34 -5.28 -0.80
CA GLY A 20 -5.00 -5.57 -1.29
C GLY A 20 -4.94 -5.20 -2.76
N THR A 21 -3.84 -4.61 -3.20
CA THR A 21 -3.73 -4.11 -4.57
C THR A 21 -3.65 -5.29 -5.52
N PRO A 22 -4.56 -5.44 -6.50
CA PRO A 22 -4.39 -6.42 -7.56
C PRO A 22 -3.06 -6.17 -8.27
N VAL A 23 -2.23 -7.21 -8.37
CA VAL A 23 -0.91 -7.10 -9.05
C VAL A 23 -1.08 -6.59 -10.48
N SER A 24 -2.17 -6.95 -11.15
CA SER A 24 -2.52 -6.47 -12.49
C SER A 24 -2.72 -4.95 -12.60
N LEU A 25 -3.01 -4.23 -11.50
CA LEU A 25 -3.14 -2.76 -11.51
C LEU A 25 -1.82 -2.04 -11.23
N VAL A 26 -0.81 -2.73 -10.68
CA VAL A 26 0.49 -2.15 -10.32
C VAL A 26 1.41 -2.01 -11.54
N GLY A 27 1.21 -2.87 -12.55
CA GLY A 27 2.10 -3.05 -13.68
C GLY A 27 3.17 -4.11 -13.40
N GLU A 28 4.24 -4.12 -14.20
CA GLU A 28 5.31 -5.12 -14.05
C GLU A 28 6.07 -4.94 -12.72
N LEU A 29 6.25 -6.03 -11.99
CA LEU A 29 7.08 -6.11 -10.78
C LEU A 29 8.17 -7.14 -11.04
N GLU A 30 9.43 -6.77 -10.81
CA GLU A 30 10.59 -7.64 -11.09
C GLU A 30 10.53 -8.93 -10.28
N CYS A 31 10.00 -8.84 -9.05
CA CYS A 31 9.86 -9.98 -8.14
C CYS A 31 9.03 -11.13 -8.74
N LEU A 32 8.06 -10.84 -9.64
CA LEU A 32 7.21 -11.85 -10.29
C LEU A 32 7.99 -12.78 -11.22
N GLY A 33 9.16 -12.33 -11.71
CA GLY A 33 10.06 -13.13 -12.52
C GLY A 33 10.94 -14.09 -11.73
N THR A 34 10.97 -13.96 -10.39
CA THR A 34 11.93 -14.71 -9.56
C THR A 34 11.53 -16.18 -9.39
N PRO A 35 12.51 -17.10 -9.23
CA PRO A 35 12.21 -18.51 -8.99
C PRO A 35 11.36 -18.76 -7.75
N ALA A 36 11.54 -17.96 -6.70
CA ALA A 36 10.78 -18.08 -5.46
C ALA A 36 9.29 -17.79 -5.67
N VAL A 37 8.96 -16.67 -6.33
CA VAL A 37 7.56 -16.32 -6.63
C VAL A 37 6.92 -17.33 -7.58
N ARG A 38 7.65 -17.78 -8.61
CA ARG A 38 7.14 -18.78 -9.55
C ARG A 38 6.84 -20.12 -8.87
N ALA A 39 7.74 -20.61 -8.02
CA ALA A 39 7.55 -21.85 -7.29
C ALA A 39 6.37 -21.76 -6.30
N TRP A 40 6.21 -20.61 -5.66
CA TRP A 40 5.08 -20.38 -4.75
C TRP A 40 3.74 -20.36 -5.50
N LEU A 41 3.65 -19.67 -6.64
CA LEU A 41 2.44 -19.67 -7.47
C LEU A 41 2.10 -21.06 -8.01
N ASP A 42 3.12 -21.82 -8.45
CA ASP A 42 2.96 -23.20 -8.93
C ASP A 42 2.41 -24.13 -7.84
N ALA A 43 2.86 -23.98 -6.59
CA ALA A 43 2.34 -24.72 -5.44
C ALA A 43 0.84 -24.45 -5.17
N HIS A 44 0.36 -23.26 -5.55
CA HIS A 44 -1.06 -22.89 -5.51
C HIS A 44 -1.83 -23.16 -6.82
N GLY A 45 -1.17 -23.74 -7.83
CA GLY A 45 -1.79 -24.02 -9.13
C GLY A 45 -2.24 -22.77 -9.87
N THR A 46 -1.54 -21.66 -9.69
CA THR A 46 -1.89 -20.35 -10.27
C THR A 46 -0.69 -19.66 -10.92
N ASP A 47 -0.90 -18.48 -11.50
CA ASP A 47 0.16 -17.73 -12.17
C ASP A 47 0.06 -16.22 -11.90
N VAL A 48 1.03 -15.46 -12.42
CA VAL A 48 1.18 -14.01 -12.19
C VAL A 48 -0.01 -13.17 -12.69
N ASN A 49 -0.82 -13.70 -13.62
CA ASN A 49 -2.01 -13.05 -14.15
C ASN A 49 -3.29 -13.38 -13.35
N SER A 50 -3.16 -14.17 -12.29
CA SER A 50 -4.29 -14.55 -11.47
C SER A 50 -4.98 -13.32 -10.88
N PRO A 51 -6.31 -13.15 -11.05
CA PRO A 51 -7.04 -12.03 -10.47
C PRO A 51 -7.10 -12.10 -8.93
N ALA A 52 -6.78 -13.27 -8.36
CA ALA A 52 -6.67 -13.51 -6.93
C ALA A 52 -5.33 -13.04 -6.35
N LEU A 53 -4.31 -12.79 -7.19
CA LEU A 53 -2.98 -12.39 -6.73
C LEU A 53 -2.98 -10.92 -6.30
N ARG A 54 -2.59 -10.70 -5.05
CA ARG A 54 -2.54 -9.38 -4.42
C ARG A 54 -1.15 -9.10 -3.88
N VAL A 55 -0.83 -7.82 -3.83
CA VAL A 55 0.37 -7.29 -3.19
C VAL A 55 -0.04 -6.25 -2.15
N VAL A 56 0.63 -6.28 -0.99
CA VAL A 56 0.52 -5.23 0.03
C VAL A 56 1.89 -4.68 0.38
N PRO A 57 2.01 -3.35 0.56
CA PRO A 57 3.21 -2.75 1.10
C PRO A 57 3.39 -3.16 2.57
N PRO A 58 4.60 -3.04 3.13
CA PRO A 58 4.91 -3.56 4.46
C PRO A 58 4.07 -2.97 5.59
N GLU A 59 3.76 -1.66 5.49
CA GLU A 59 2.88 -0.96 6.42
C GLU A 59 1.43 -1.49 6.46
N GLN A 60 1.03 -2.29 5.46
CA GLN A 60 -0.33 -2.81 5.27
C GLN A 60 -0.41 -4.33 5.50
N THR A 61 0.63 -4.94 6.06
CA THR A 61 0.66 -6.39 6.35
C THR A 61 -0.49 -6.88 7.24
N GLY A 62 -1.05 -6.01 8.10
CA GLY A 62 -2.24 -6.32 8.91
C GLY A 62 -3.53 -6.51 8.10
N MET A 63 -3.54 -6.16 6.81
CA MET A 63 -4.67 -6.35 5.90
C MET A 63 -4.69 -7.74 5.26
N ILE A 64 -3.59 -8.50 5.38
CA ILE A 64 -3.53 -9.89 4.92
C ILE A 64 -4.39 -10.74 5.86
N PRO A 65 -5.36 -11.53 5.35
CA PRO A 65 -6.12 -12.46 6.17
C PRO A 65 -5.20 -13.42 6.93
N GLY A 66 -5.51 -13.71 8.20
CA GLY A 66 -4.62 -14.51 9.06
C GLY A 66 -4.39 -15.94 8.55
N GLU A 67 -5.40 -16.50 7.88
CA GLU A 67 -5.34 -17.81 7.23
C GLU A 67 -4.73 -17.80 5.82
N ALA A 68 -4.48 -16.63 5.22
CA ALA A 68 -3.92 -16.55 3.89
C ALA A 68 -2.42 -16.84 3.91
N GLU A 69 -1.98 -17.73 3.02
CA GLU A 69 -0.56 -17.91 2.78
C GLU A 69 0.02 -16.64 2.13
N ARG A 70 1.19 -16.21 2.63
CA ARG A 70 1.86 -15.00 2.19
C ARG A 70 3.33 -15.25 1.88
N LEU A 71 3.82 -14.58 0.85
CA LEU A 71 5.21 -14.64 0.41
C LEU A 71 5.84 -13.25 0.52
N PRO A 72 6.90 -13.05 1.34
CA PRO A 72 7.66 -11.82 1.32
C PRO A 72 8.35 -11.64 -0.03
N VAL A 73 8.28 -10.45 -0.59
CA VAL A 73 8.92 -10.09 -1.86
C VAL A 73 9.69 -8.78 -1.73
N PRO A 74 10.92 -8.72 -2.27
CA PRO A 74 11.64 -7.46 -2.34
C PRO A 74 10.98 -6.59 -3.40
N LEU A 75 10.66 -5.35 -3.03
CA LEU A 75 10.31 -4.29 -3.96
C LEU A 75 11.32 -3.15 -3.80
N ASP A 76 11.71 -2.55 -4.92
CA ASP A 76 12.45 -1.29 -4.87
C ASP A 76 11.53 -0.11 -4.50
N GLY A 77 12.10 1.09 -4.35
CA GLY A 77 11.34 2.29 -3.96
C GLY A 77 10.29 2.72 -5.00
N GLU A 78 10.57 2.53 -6.29
CA GLU A 78 9.67 2.91 -7.38
C GLU A 78 8.52 1.90 -7.52
N GLU A 79 8.83 0.61 -7.41
CA GLU A 79 7.86 -0.49 -7.34
C GLU A 79 6.91 -0.33 -6.16
N LEU A 80 7.47 -0.08 -4.97
CA LEU A 80 6.69 0.11 -3.76
C LEU A 80 5.75 1.32 -3.86
N GLU A 81 6.25 2.41 -4.44
CA GLU A 81 5.45 3.60 -4.71
C GLU A 81 4.32 3.35 -5.71
N ARG A 82 4.55 2.52 -6.75
CA ARG A 82 3.48 2.09 -7.67
C ARG A 82 2.42 1.26 -6.95
N VAL A 83 2.82 0.33 -6.07
CA VAL A 83 1.88 -0.48 -5.27
C VAL A 83 0.97 0.41 -4.42
N ARG A 84 1.55 1.42 -3.74
CA ARG A 84 0.79 2.37 -2.91
C ARG A 84 -0.22 3.16 -3.75
N ARG A 85 0.23 3.71 -4.88
CA ARG A 85 -0.63 4.51 -5.76
C ARG A 85 -1.76 3.69 -6.36
N ALA A 86 -1.51 2.45 -6.76
CA ALA A 86 -2.52 1.56 -7.32
C ALA A 86 -3.54 1.06 -6.27
N GLY A 87 -3.16 1.06 -4.99
CA GLY A 87 -4.05 0.72 -3.87
C GLY A 87 -4.81 1.92 -3.27
N ALA A 88 -4.44 3.15 -3.63
CA ALA A 88 -5.08 4.35 -3.13
C ALA A 88 -6.47 4.55 -3.75
N THR A 89 -7.42 5.00 -2.93
CA THR A 89 -8.72 5.48 -3.42
C THR A 89 -8.56 6.88 -4.03
N ASP A 90 -9.44 7.29 -4.94
CA ASP A 90 -9.38 8.64 -5.55
C ASP A 90 -9.26 9.78 -4.51
N PRO A 91 -9.97 9.74 -3.35
CA PRO A 91 -9.79 10.74 -2.30
C PRO A 91 -8.40 10.72 -1.64
N VAL A 92 -7.80 9.53 -1.48
CA VAL A 92 -6.43 9.38 -0.94
C VAL A 92 -5.42 9.94 -1.93
N ALA A 93 -5.53 9.58 -3.21
CA ALA A 93 -4.62 10.05 -4.26
C ALA A 93 -4.60 11.58 -4.38
N ALA A 94 -5.78 12.22 -4.39
CA ALA A 94 -5.89 13.68 -4.47
C ALA A 94 -5.22 14.38 -3.28
N VAL A 95 -5.39 13.83 -2.07
CA VAL A 95 -4.76 14.38 -0.87
C VAL A 95 -3.25 14.18 -0.86
N GLU A 96 -2.73 13.05 -1.35
CA GLU A 96 -1.29 12.82 -1.46
C GLU A 96 -0.62 13.85 -2.38
N GLU A 97 -1.26 14.20 -3.51
CA GLU A 97 -0.78 15.26 -4.40
C GLU A 97 -0.75 16.63 -3.70
N GLU A 98 -1.78 16.95 -2.90
CA GLU A 98 -1.79 18.17 -2.09
C GLU A 98 -0.65 18.17 -1.06
N LEU A 99 -0.39 17.05 -0.37
CA LEU A 99 0.72 16.94 0.59
C LEU A 99 2.09 17.18 -0.08
N LEU A 100 2.30 16.62 -1.27
CA LEU A 100 3.51 16.85 -2.06
C LEU A 100 3.66 18.33 -2.47
N ALA A 101 2.59 18.95 -2.94
CA ALA A 101 2.60 20.35 -3.38
C ALA A 101 2.83 21.34 -2.21
N TYR A 102 2.38 21.00 -1.00
CA TYR A 102 2.53 21.84 0.19
C TYR A 102 3.85 21.64 0.94
N ARG A 103 4.72 20.71 0.52
CA ARG A 103 5.99 20.43 1.20
C ARG A 103 6.85 21.69 1.40
N ASP A 104 6.82 22.61 0.44
CA ASP A 104 7.60 23.86 0.46
C ASP A 104 6.84 25.05 1.08
N SER A 105 5.66 24.84 1.67
CA SER A 105 4.82 25.87 2.29
C SER A 105 4.41 25.52 3.72
N GLU A 106 4.42 26.50 4.62
CA GLU A 106 3.95 26.34 6.01
C GLU A 106 2.48 26.78 6.18
N GLU A 107 1.93 27.53 5.24
CA GLU A 107 0.58 28.06 5.34
C GLU A 107 -0.47 26.96 5.11
N GLY A 108 -1.48 26.86 5.99
CA GLY A 108 -2.56 25.88 5.85
C GLY A 108 -2.20 24.42 6.16
N ARG A 109 -0.95 24.14 6.58
CA ARG A 109 -0.43 22.79 6.86
C ARG A 109 -1.32 21.98 7.81
N ASP A 110 -1.72 22.55 8.96
CA ASP A 110 -2.57 21.84 9.94
C ASP A 110 -3.95 21.44 9.40
N ALA A 111 -4.52 22.22 8.48
CA ALA A 111 -5.79 21.89 7.85
C ALA A 111 -5.60 20.71 6.87
N LEU A 112 -4.51 20.71 6.11
CA LEU A 112 -4.16 19.65 5.17
C LEU A 112 -3.85 18.33 5.89
N LEU A 113 -3.09 18.35 6.98
CA LEU A 113 -2.79 17.15 7.78
C LEU A 113 -4.07 16.50 8.33
N ARG A 114 -5.03 17.31 8.81
CA ARG A 114 -6.35 16.82 9.27
C ARG A 114 -7.18 16.25 8.13
N LYS A 115 -7.19 16.91 6.97
CA LYS A 115 -7.85 16.42 5.75
C LYS A 115 -7.29 15.06 5.35
N ALA A 116 -5.97 14.88 5.44
CA ALA A 116 -5.33 13.63 5.08
C ALA A 116 -5.70 12.46 5.99
N LEU A 117 -5.73 12.69 7.30
CA LEU A 117 -6.22 11.68 8.25
C LEU A 117 -7.69 11.33 7.99
N ALA A 118 -8.53 12.34 7.72
CA ALA A 118 -9.95 12.12 7.43
C ALA A 118 -10.20 11.37 6.10
N ALA A 119 -9.32 11.55 5.12
CA ALA A 119 -9.33 10.80 3.86
C ALA A 119 -8.80 9.36 4.00
N GLY A 120 -8.23 9.00 5.15
CA GLY A 120 -7.66 7.67 5.41
C GLY A 120 -6.21 7.51 4.97
N VAL A 121 -5.48 8.60 4.71
CA VAL A 121 -4.03 8.52 4.43
C VAL A 121 -3.29 8.06 5.69
N PRO A 122 -2.48 7.00 5.62
CA PRO A 122 -1.71 6.52 6.76
C PRO A 122 -0.73 7.57 7.32
N ALA A 123 -0.54 7.60 8.64
CA ALA A 123 0.29 8.60 9.31
C ALA A 123 1.75 8.62 8.82
N HIS A 124 2.36 7.46 8.57
CA HIS A 124 3.74 7.38 8.03
C HIS A 124 3.84 8.02 6.64
N ARG A 125 2.79 7.87 5.83
CA ARG A 125 2.71 8.42 4.47
C ARG A 125 2.53 9.94 4.48
N ILE A 126 1.74 10.46 5.42
CA ILE A 126 1.62 11.91 5.62
C ILE A 126 2.97 12.53 5.94
N VAL A 127 3.73 11.92 6.86
CA VAL A 127 5.11 12.35 7.21
C VAL A 127 6.04 12.31 6.01
N GLU A 128 6.03 11.20 5.27
CA GLU A 128 6.86 11.01 4.08
C GLU A 128 6.61 12.11 3.02
N LEU A 129 5.35 12.39 2.70
CA LEU A 129 4.98 13.32 1.62
C LEU A 129 5.12 14.79 2.02
N SER A 130 4.74 15.15 3.25
CA SER A 130 4.77 16.54 3.71
C SER A 130 6.11 16.96 4.33
N GLY A 131 6.95 16.00 4.73
CA GLY A 131 8.21 16.26 5.42
C GLY A 131 8.07 16.76 6.86
N VAL A 132 6.88 16.68 7.46
CA VAL A 132 6.63 17.12 8.84
C VAL A 132 7.17 16.13 9.86
N ASP A 133 7.50 16.61 11.07
CA ASP A 133 7.85 15.72 12.17
C ASP A 133 6.62 14.89 12.59
N PRO A 134 6.75 13.57 12.84
CA PRO A 134 5.63 12.72 13.27
C PRO A 134 4.95 13.19 14.56
N ALA A 135 5.65 13.89 15.46
CA ALA A 135 5.06 14.49 16.65
C ALA A 135 4.16 15.71 16.34
N SER A 136 4.28 16.28 15.13
CA SER A 136 3.44 17.38 14.65
C SER A 136 2.13 16.91 14.03
N LEU A 137 1.92 15.59 13.86
CA LEU A 137 0.68 15.08 13.30
C LEU A 137 -0.48 15.34 14.28
N PRO A 138 -1.60 15.91 13.80
CA PRO A 138 -2.78 16.07 14.62
C PRO A 138 -3.30 14.69 15.05
N SER A 139 -3.78 14.57 16.29
CA SER A 139 -4.42 13.32 16.74
C SER A 139 -5.59 13.00 15.82
N ALA A 140 -5.60 11.81 15.23
CA ALA A 140 -6.70 11.37 14.38
C ALA A 140 -8.04 11.45 15.16
N PRO A 141 -9.13 11.92 14.54
CA PRO A 141 -10.43 11.87 15.19
C PRO A 141 -10.78 10.41 15.48
N ARG A 142 -10.97 10.08 16.76
CA ARG A 142 -11.54 8.79 17.17
C ARG A 142 -12.94 8.71 16.58
N SER A 143 -13.13 7.89 15.56
CA SER A 143 -14.42 7.58 14.95
C SER A 143 -14.89 6.22 15.46
#